data_AF-C2BI37-F1
#
_entry.id   AF-C2BI37-F1
#
_cell.length_a   1.000
_cell.length_b   1.000
_cell.length_c   1.000
_cell.angle_alpha   90.00
_cell.angle_beta   90.00
_cell.angle_gamma   90.00
#
_symmetry.space_group_name_H-M   'P 1'
#
loop_
_entity.id
_entity.type
_entity.pdbx_description
1 polymer ?
#
loop_
_entity_poly.entity_id
_entity_poly.type
_entity_poly.pdbx_seq_one_letter_code
_entity_poly.pdbx_strand_id
1 'polypeptide(L)'
;MIASQAADDLLNIKGVLASFVLTRANNKIHISGRSLGDISVQLILERIGGGGHLTAAATQLDMSMENAEKMLRKAIIEYIREEEENESNTNR
;
A
#
# COMPACT_ATOMS: atom_id res chain seq x y z
N MET A 1 -7.80 -1.32 15.25
CA MET A 1 -7.78 0.03 14.64
C MET A 1 -8.79 0.06 13.51
N ILE A 2 -9.61 1.10 13.40
CA ILE A 2 -10.66 1.23 12.36
C ILE A 2 -10.06 1.20 10.94
N ALA A 3 -8.90 1.82 10.73
CA ALA A 3 -8.24 1.85 9.41
C ALA A 3 -7.84 0.47 8.89
N SER A 4 -7.33 -0.39 9.77
CA SER A 4 -6.99 -1.77 9.41
C SER A 4 -8.23 -2.59 9.07
N GLN A 5 -9.29 -2.47 9.86
CA GLN A 5 -10.55 -3.16 9.59
C GLN A 5 -11.19 -2.68 8.27
N ALA A 6 -11.19 -1.37 8.02
CA ALA A 6 -11.69 -0.83 6.75
C ALA A 6 -10.87 -1.33 5.55
N ALA A 7 -9.56 -1.49 5.70
CA ALA A 7 -8.72 -2.06 4.65
C ALA A 7 -9.07 -3.54 4.40
N ASP A 8 -9.27 -4.33 5.46
CA ASP A 8 -9.70 -5.72 5.35
C ASP A 8 -11.08 -5.83 4.67
N ASP A 9 -12.02 -4.94 5.01
CA ASP A 9 -13.36 -4.93 4.42
C ASP A 9 -13.33 -4.62 2.91
N LEU A 10 -12.46 -3.70 2.48
CA LEU A 10 -12.27 -3.36 1.06
C LEU A 10 -11.71 -4.52 0.23
N LEU A 11 -10.94 -5.44 0.83
CA LEU A 11 -10.45 -6.63 0.12
C LEU A 11 -11.57 -7.61 -0.25
N ASN A 12 -12.72 -7.55 0.41
CA ASN A 12 -13.86 -8.41 0.09
C ASN A 12 -14.57 -8.00 -1.22
N ILE A 13 -14.21 -6.85 -1.80
CA ILE A 13 -14.74 -6.40 -3.08
C ILE A 13 -14.09 -7.21 -4.22
N LYS A 14 -14.92 -7.88 -5.03
CA LYS A 14 -14.44 -8.68 -6.16
C LYS A 14 -13.54 -7.86 -7.09
N GLY A 15 -12.33 -8.35 -7.31
CA GLY A 15 -11.33 -7.73 -8.19
C GLY A 15 -10.35 -6.79 -7.49
N VAL A 16 -10.48 -6.58 -6.18
CA VAL A 16 -9.48 -5.83 -5.39
C VAL A 16 -8.36 -6.78 -4.95
N LEU A 17 -7.13 -6.52 -5.38
CA LEU A 17 -5.94 -7.31 -5.03
C LEU A 17 -5.21 -6.78 -3.78
N ALA A 18 -5.30 -5.46 -3.57
CA ALA A 18 -4.78 -4.78 -2.40
C ALA A 18 -5.64 -3.55 -2.08
N SER A 19 -5.72 -3.20 -0.80
CA SER A 19 -6.43 -2.02 -0.31
C SER A 19 -5.50 -1.18 0.56
N PHE A 20 -5.69 0.14 0.51
CA PHE A 20 -4.94 1.09 1.32
C PHE A 20 -5.90 2.10 1.94
N VAL A 21 -5.81 2.27 3.25
CA VAL A 21 -6.64 3.23 3.99
C VAL A 21 -5.75 4.27 4.64
N LEU A 22 -6.02 5.55 4.34
CA LEU A 22 -5.33 6.69 4.91
C LEU A 22 -6.23 7.33 5.97
N THR A 23 -5.65 7.62 7.13
CA THR A 23 -6.35 8.30 8.23
C THR A 23 -5.45 9.36 8.84
N ARG A 24 -6.04 10.42 9.39
CA ARG A 24 -5.29 11.42 10.15
C ARG A 24 -5.39 11.10 11.64
N ALA A 25 -4.24 10.91 12.29
CA ALA A 25 -4.16 10.70 13.73
C ALA A 25 -2.91 11.38 14.29
N ASN A 26 -3.01 12.02 15.46
CA ASN A 26 -1.87 12.69 16.12
C ASN A 26 -1.07 13.63 15.21
N ASN A 27 -1.78 14.41 14.39
CA ASN A 27 -1.21 15.32 13.39
C ASN A 27 -0.37 14.65 12.27
N LYS A 28 -0.38 13.33 12.17
CA LYS A 28 0.26 12.55 11.11
C LYS A 28 -0.76 11.82 10.26
N ILE A 29 -0.35 11.41 9.06
CA ILE A 29 -1.13 10.55 8.18
C ILE A 29 -0.68 9.11 8.41
N HIS A 30 -1.61 8.28 8.86
CA HIS A 30 -1.42 6.84 9.02
C HIS A 30 -1.96 6.15 7.78
N ILE A 31 -1.15 5.30 7.18
CA ILE A 31 -1.53 4.50 6.02
C ILE A 31 -1.48 3.03 6.44
N SER A 32 -2.57 2.30 6.23
CA SER A 32 -2.65 0.85 6.43
C SER A 32 -2.87 0.18 5.08
N GLY A 33 -1.98 -0.73 4.69
CA GLY A 33 -2.10 -1.55 3.48
C GLY A 33 -2.51 -2.98 3.82
N ARG A 34 -3.34 -3.58 2.98
CA ARG A 34 -3.77 -4.99 3.04
C ARG A 34 -3.77 -5.62 1.66
N SER A 35 -3.46 -6.90 1.56
CA SER A 35 -3.63 -7.69 0.33
C SER A 35 -3.95 -9.15 0.65
N LEU A 36 -4.33 -9.91 -0.38
CA LEU A 36 -4.58 -11.35 -0.30
C LEU A 36 -3.32 -12.20 -0.60
N GLY A 37 -2.17 -11.56 -0.86
CA GLY A 37 -0.89 -12.22 -1.14
C GLY A 37 -0.37 -12.00 -2.56
N ASP A 38 -1.24 -11.64 -3.51
CA ASP A 38 -0.85 -11.38 -4.91
C ASP A 38 0.01 -10.12 -5.07
N ILE A 39 -0.20 -9.13 -4.20
CA ILE A 39 0.51 -7.86 -4.18
C ILE A 39 1.21 -7.69 -2.85
N SER A 40 2.52 -7.40 -2.87
CA SER A 40 3.28 -7.15 -1.66
C SER A 40 3.06 -5.72 -1.14
N VAL A 41 2.15 -5.56 -0.17
CA VAL A 41 1.92 -4.24 0.45
C VAL A 41 3.08 -3.79 1.34
N GLN A 42 3.92 -4.74 1.78
CA GLN A 42 5.18 -4.44 2.46
C GLN A 42 6.11 -3.63 1.53
N LEU A 43 6.43 -4.16 0.36
CA LEU A 43 7.36 -3.52 -0.57
C LEU A 43 6.87 -2.14 -1.02
N ILE A 44 5.55 -1.99 -1.20
CA ILE A 44 4.95 -0.70 -1.53
C ILE A 44 5.14 0.32 -0.39
N LEU A 45 4.87 -0.07 0.86
CA LEU A 45 4.94 0.86 1.99
C LEU A 45 6.37 1.12 2.49
N GLU A 46 7.30 0.19 2.31
CA GLU A 46 8.73 0.40 2.60
C GLU A 46 9.33 1.53 1.76
N ARG A 47 8.90 1.69 0.49
CA ARG A 47 9.33 2.81 -0.39
C ARG A 47 8.98 4.19 0.17
N ILE A 48 7.97 4.27 1.03
CA ILE A 48 7.53 5.51 1.68
C ILE A 48 7.82 5.49 3.19
N GLY A 49 8.85 4.74 3.61
CA GLY A 49 9.36 4.73 4.99
C GLY A 49 8.51 3.94 5.98
N GLY A 50 7.64 3.06 5.49
CA GLY A 50 6.86 2.12 6.28
C GLY A 50 7.51 0.76 6.43
N GLY A 51 6.68 -0.24 6.74
CA GLY A 51 7.09 -1.64 6.81
C GLY A 51 5.95 -2.55 7.26
N GLY A 52 6.23 -3.86 7.33
CA GLY A 52 5.27 -4.86 7.78
C GLY A 52 5.55 -6.23 7.19
N HIS A 53 4.49 -6.90 6.73
CA HIS A 53 4.52 -8.22 6.11
C HIS A 53 3.86 -8.15 4.72
N LEU A 54 4.11 -9.18 3.90
CA LEU A 54 3.59 -9.34 2.53
C LEU A 54 2.13 -8.85 2.36
N THR A 55 1.24 -9.28 3.26
CA THR A 55 -0.21 -9.00 3.18
C THR A 55 -0.69 -7.88 4.09
N ALA A 56 0.15 -7.35 4.97
CA ALA A 56 -0.24 -6.34 5.94
C ALA A 56 0.94 -5.45 6.34
N ALA A 57 0.87 -4.17 5.98
CA ALA A 57 1.91 -3.20 6.28
C ALA A 57 1.31 -1.83 6.65
N ALA A 58 2.15 -0.96 7.23
CA ALA A 58 1.74 0.39 7.61
C ALA A 58 2.89 1.40 7.50
N THR A 59 2.53 2.68 7.35
CA THR A 59 3.46 3.81 7.51
C THR A 59 2.78 4.97 8.22
N GLN A 60 3.60 5.90 8.72
CA GLN A 60 3.16 7.18 9.29
C GLN A 60 3.95 8.32 8.65
N LEU A 61 3.26 9.28 8.05
CA LEU A 61 3.87 10.40 7.34
C LEU A 61 3.51 11.72 8.01
N ASP A 62 4.50 12.59 8.17
CA ASP A 62 4.33 13.95 8.69
C ASP A 62 4.15 14.95 7.54
N MET A 63 2.96 14.93 6.94
CA MET A 63 2.59 15.79 5.82
C MET A 63 1.08 15.93 5.63
N SER A 64 0.65 16.67 4.61
CA SER A 64 -0.77 16.76 4.24
C SER A 64 -1.29 15.42 3.71
N MET A 65 -2.60 15.20 3.86
CA MET A 65 -3.30 14.03 3.30
C MET A 65 -3.06 13.91 1.80
N GLU A 66 -3.13 15.04 1.08
CA GLU A 66 -2.92 15.10 -0.37
C GLU A 66 -1.50 14.65 -0.77
N ASN A 67 -0.48 15.10 -0.04
CA ASN A 67 0.89 14.70 -0.32
C ASN A 67 1.12 13.21 0.01
N ALA A 68 0.55 12.72 1.11
CA ALA A 68 0.60 11.31 1.48
C ALA A 68 -0.06 10.41 0.43
N GLU A 69 -1.23 10.82 -0.08
CA GLU A 69 -1.92 10.12 -1.17
C GLU A 69 -1.06 10.09 -2.45
N LYS A 70 -0.48 11.24 -2.85
CA LYS A 70 0.40 11.32 -4.02
C LYS A 70 1.62 10.41 -3.89
N MET A 71 2.26 10.39 -2.72
CA MET A 71 3.41 9.51 -2.45
C MET A 71 3.01 8.04 -2.55
N LEU A 72 1.90 7.64 -1.92
CA LEU A 72 1.42 6.27 -1.97
C LEU A 72 1.09 5.83 -3.41
N ARG A 73 0.36 6.66 -4.17
CA ARG A 73 0.04 6.37 -5.58
C ARG A 73 1.29 6.17 -6.42
N LYS A 74 2.31 7.01 -6.22
CA LYS A 74 3.59 6.89 -6.91
C LYS A 74 4.28 5.56 -6.56
N ALA A 75 4.35 5.20 -5.28
CA ALA A 75 4.94 3.93 -4.84
C ALA A 75 4.21 2.71 -5.41
N ILE A 76 2.87 2.75 -5.51
CA ILE A 76 2.08 1.69 -6.13
C ILE A 76 2.40 1.57 -7.64
N ILE A 77 2.47 2.68 -8.37
CA ILE A 77 2.78 2.68 -9.81
C ILE A 77 4.19 2.15 -10.06
N GLU A 78 5.17 2.56 -9.27
CA GLU A 78 6.55 2.06 -9.37
C GLU A 78 6.62 0.56 -9.10
N TYR A 79 5.93 0.07 -8.07
CA TYR A 79 5.85 -1.37 -7.78
C TYR A 79 5.26 -2.15 -8.96
N ILE A 80 4.11 -1.72 -9.51
CA ILE A 80 3.47 -2.41 -10.63
C ILE A 80 4.38 -2.46 -11.86
N ARG A 81 5.05 -1.35 -12.19
CA ARG A 81 5.98 -1.30 -13.33
C ARG A 81 7.16 -2.27 -13.16
N GLU A 82 7.72 -2.32 -11.97
CA GLU A 82 8.83 -3.23 -11.68
C GLU A 82 8.40 -4.70 -11.80
N GLU A 83 7.20 -5.06 -11.32
CA GLU A 83 6.64 -6.40 -11.51
C GLU A 83 6.45 -6.73 -13.00
N GLU A 84 5.89 -5.81 -13.81
CA GLU A 84 5.72 -5.99 -15.26
C GLU A 84 7.06 -6.17 -16.01
N GLU A 85 8.09 -5.40 -15.64
CA GLU A 85 9.44 -5.52 -16.21
C GLU A 85 10.11 -6.85 -15.81
N ASN A 86 9.93 -7.30 -14.57
CA ASN A 86 10.49 -8.55 -14.08
C ASN A 86 9.85 -9.77 -14.75
N GLU A 87 8.53 -9.75 -14.98
CA GLU A 87 7.84 -10.80 -15.74
C GLU A 87 8.32 -10.86 -17.21
N SER A 88 8.50 -9.68 -17.83
CA SER A 88 8.97 -9.56 -19.21
C SER A 88 10.40 -10.08 -19.41
N ASN A 89 11.25 -9.96 -18.39
CA ASN A 89 12.63 -10.46 -18.41
C ASN A 89 12.75 -11.96 -18.09
N THR A 90 11.77 -12.53 -17.38
CA THR A 90 11.76 -13.96 -17.02
C THR A 90 11.25 -14.85 -18.16
N ASN A 91 10.44 -14.28 -19.07
CA ASN A 91 9.90 -14.98 -20.26
C ASN A 91 10.83 -14.91 -21.50
N ARG A 92 12.13 -14.68 -21.31
CA ARG A 92 13.15 -14.68 -22.38
C ARG A 92 14.13 -15.84 -22.25
#